data_AF-A0A1Q7SYS1-F1
#
_entry.id   AF-A0A1Q7SYS1-F1
#
_cell.length_a   1.000
_cell.length_b   1.000
_cell.length_c   1.000
_cell.angle_alpha   90.00
_cell.angle_beta   90.00
_cell.angle_gamma   90.00
#
_symmetry.space_group_name_H-M   'P 1'
#
loop_
_entity.id
_entity.type
_entity.pdbx_description
1 polymer ?
#
loop_
_entity_poly.entity_id
_entity_poly.type
_entity_poly.pdbx_seq_one_letter_code
_entity_poly.pdbx_strand_id
1 'polypeptide(L)'
;MDVSLGLAIVALVGVSAYRPRDVAGKGQQAIDAPFRDGLYQAKLDVQDGRAPRLSTGRWGNNADRAVFIAGYQQGYREYSEAQSGKLAEPTAAELAGYCDGTLDGAADRVKAQPFQVEKTANYRTAGQGYLEANASPEVYVKFYRKAYSNGYQQGYYLQQQ
;
A
#
# COMPACT_ATOMS: atom_id res chain seq x y z
N MET A 1 -24.06 -52.61 -19.51
CA MET A 1 -25.04 -51.53 -19.74
C MET A 1 -24.67 -50.41 -18.82
N ASP A 2 -23.84 -49.49 -19.30
CA ASP A 2 -23.38 -48.33 -18.53
C ASP A 2 -24.18 -47.11 -18.98
N VAL A 3 -24.94 -46.53 -18.05
CA VAL A 3 -25.77 -45.35 -18.28
C VAL A 3 -24.88 -44.12 -18.08
N SER A 4 -24.25 -43.67 -19.16
CA SER A 4 -23.57 -42.37 -19.21
C SER A 4 -24.60 -41.25 -19.38
N LEU A 5 -25.09 -40.70 -18.26
CA LEU A 5 -25.92 -39.50 -18.24
C LEU A 5 -25.05 -38.28 -17.89
N GLY A 6 -24.27 -37.81 -18.86
CA GLY A 6 -23.56 -36.53 -18.77
C GLY A 6 -24.54 -35.40 -19.04
N LEU A 7 -25.08 -34.80 -17.99
CA LEU A 7 -25.92 -33.59 -18.07
C LEU A 7 -25.12 -32.41 -18.63
N ALA A 8 -25.46 -32.00 -19.84
CA ALA A 8 -25.04 -30.74 -20.42
C ALA A 8 -25.72 -29.58 -19.65
N ILE A 9 -24.95 -28.85 -18.84
CA ILE A 9 -25.42 -27.59 -18.27
C ILE A 9 -25.17 -26.49 -19.30
N VAL A 10 -26.26 -26.07 -19.93
CA VAL A 10 -26.34 -24.93 -20.84
C VAL A 10 -25.96 -23.66 -20.09
N ALA A 11 -24.89 -22.99 -20.53
CA ALA A 11 -24.58 -21.63 -20.12
C ALA A 11 -25.61 -20.66 -20.73
N LEU A 12 -26.66 -20.34 -19.98
CA LEU A 12 -27.51 -19.19 -20.29
C LEU A 12 -26.75 -17.92 -19.94
N VAL A 13 -26.09 -17.34 -20.95
CA VAL A 13 -25.61 -15.96 -20.92
C VAL A 13 -26.84 -15.06 -20.96
N GLY A 14 -27.39 -14.76 -19.78
CA GLY A 14 -28.36 -13.69 -19.62
C GLY A 14 -27.66 -12.35 -19.76
N VAL A 15 -27.62 -11.81 -20.98
CA VAL A 15 -27.26 -10.39 -21.20
C VAL A 15 -28.42 -9.54 -20.70
N SER A 16 -28.46 -9.29 -19.39
CA SER A 16 -29.26 -8.18 -18.87
C SER A 16 -28.43 -6.93 -19.06
N ALA A 17 -28.78 -6.14 -20.08
CA ALA A 17 -28.22 -4.83 -20.33
C ALA A 17 -28.69 -3.85 -19.24
N TYR A 18 -28.11 -3.96 -18.05
CA TYR A 18 -28.01 -2.81 -17.16
C TYR A 18 -26.96 -1.88 -17.76
N ARG A 19 -27.42 -0.93 -18.59
CA ARG A 19 -26.65 0.29 -18.85
C ARG A 19 -26.90 1.21 -17.66
N PRO A 20 -26.01 1.29 -16.64
CA PRO A 20 -26.05 2.45 -15.77
C PRO A 20 -25.92 3.68 -16.68
N ARG A 21 -26.87 4.60 -16.56
CA ARG A 21 -26.78 5.91 -17.19
C ARG A 21 -25.45 6.53 -16.78
N ASP A 22 -24.66 6.92 -17.77
CA ASP A 22 -23.39 7.60 -17.61
C ASP A 22 -23.50 8.79 -16.65
N VAL A 23 -23.04 8.57 -15.42
CA VAL A 23 -22.32 9.59 -14.62
C VAL A 23 -20.82 9.25 -14.66
N ALA A 24 -20.38 8.62 -15.76
CA ALA A 24 -19.04 8.06 -15.96
C ALA A 24 -17.91 9.11 -16.00
N GLY A 25 -18.23 10.40 -16.05
CA GLY A 25 -17.24 11.48 -16.02
C GLY A 25 -16.73 11.79 -14.61
N LYS A 26 -17.62 12.08 -13.66
CA LYS A 26 -17.24 12.58 -12.32
C LYS A 26 -16.77 11.47 -11.37
N GLY A 27 -17.41 10.30 -11.41
CA GLY A 27 -17.05 9.16 -10.55
C GLY A 27 -15.72 8.51 -10.94
N GLN A 28 -15.51 8.28 -12.24
CA GLN A 28 -14.26 7.71 -12.76
C GLN A 28 -13.09 8.68 -12.57
N GLN A 29 -13.26 9.98 -12.90
CA GLN A 29 -12.22 10.99 -12.65
C GLN A 29 -11.87 11.17 -11.17
N ALA A 30 -12.86 11.03 -10.26
CA ALA A 30 -12.64 11.10 -8.83
C ALA A 30 -11.88 9.87 -8.29
N ILE A 31 -12.15 8.66 -8.81
CA ILE A 31 -11.37 7.45 -8.49
C ILE A 31 -9.95 7.55 -9.09
N ASP A 32 -9.80 8.14 -10.26
CA ASP A 32 -8.49 8.33 -10.88
C ASP A 32 -7.63 9.39 -10.18
N ALA A 33 -8.24 10.34 -9.47
CA ALA A 33 -7.52 11.47 -8.88
C ALA A 33 -6.52 11.04 -7.79
N PRO A 34 -6.89 10.21 -6.79
CA PRO A 34 -5.94 9.68 -5.82
C PRO A 34 -4.82 8.89 -6.47
N PHE A 35 -5.13 8.07 -7.49
CA PHE A 35 -4.15 7.25 -8.17
C PHE A 35 -3.11 8.10 -8.91
N ARG A 36 -3.58 9.06 -9.73
CA ARG A 36 -2.71 9.97 -10.48
C ARG A 36 -1.85 10.84 -9.57
N ASP A 37 -2.43 11.29 -8.46
CA ASP A 37 -1.67 12.05 -7.46
C ASP A 37 -0.61 11.19 -6.77
N GLY A 38 -0.92 9.92 -6.47
CA GLY A 38 0.05 8.95 -5.97
C GLY A 38 1.23 8.80 -6.93
N LEU A 39 0.96 8.56 -8.22
CA LEU A 39 1.98 8.49 -9.27
C LEU A 39 2.82 9.78 -9.33
N TYR A 40 2.16 10.94 -9.32
CA TYR A 40 2.83 12.23 -9.40
C TYR A 40 3.74 12.48 -8.19
N GLN A 41 3.25 12.21 -6.98
CA GLN A 41 4.05 12.36 -5.76
C GLN A 41 5.24 11.40 -5.75
N ALA A 42 5.07 10.17 -6.23
CA ALA A 42 6.16 9.22 -6.36
C ALA A 42 7.22 9.68 -7.36
N LYS A 43 6.80 10.24 -8.50
CA LYS A 43 7.71 10.85 -9.48
C LYS A 43 8.58 11.92 -8.83
N LEU A 44 7.96 12.85 -8.10
CA LEU A 44 8.69 13.94 -7.42
C LEU A 44 9.66 13.39 -6.38
N ASP A 45 9.24 12.42 -5.58
CA ASP A 45 10.10 11.82 -4.56
C ASP A 45 11.31 11.11 -5.20
N VAL A 46 11.12 10.37 -6.28
CA VAL A 46 12.22 9.71 -6.99
C VAL A 46 13.16 10.72 -7.65
N GLN A 47 12.63 11.72 -8.34
CA GLN A 47 13.41 12.78 -8.97
C GLN A 47 14.30 13.53 -7.96
N ASP A 48 13.77 13.77 -6.75
CA ASP A 48 14.49 14.43 -5.66
C ASP A 48 15.37 13.46 -4.85
N GLY A 49 15.44 12.18 -5.22
CA GLY A 49 16.22 11.15 -4.50
C GLY A 49 15.70 10.86 -3.09
N ARG A 50 14.41 11.12 -2.83
CA ARG A 50 13.78 10.94 -1.53
C ARG A 50 13.26 9.51 -1.40
N ALA A 51 13.70 8.81 -0.36
CA ALA A 51 13.16 7.48 -0.03
C ALA A 51 11.63 7.50 0.21
N PRO A 52 10.92 6.38 -0.01
CA PRO A 52 9.45 6.33 -0.06
C PRO A 52 8.78 6.93 1.17
N ARG A 53 7.73 7.74 0.98
CA ARG A 53 6.87 8.25 2.05
C ARG A 53 5.41 8.31 1.57
N LEU A 54 4.51 7.63 2.28
CA LEU A 54 3.08 7.72 2.02
C LEU A 54 2.49 8.94 2.76
N SER A 55 1.84 9.83 2.03
CA SER A 55 1.18 11.04 2.55
C SER A 55 -0.34 10.98 2.39
N THR A 56 -0.95 9.97 3.00
CA THR A 56 -2.38 9.63 2.82
C THR A 56 -3.35 10.63 3.49
N GLY A 57 -2.87 11.48 4.40
CA GLY A 57 -3.72 12.39 5.19
C GLY A 57 -4.56 13.38 4.38
N ARG A 58 -4.18 13.66 3.13
CA ARG A 58 -4.93 14.57 2.25
C ARG A 58 -6.24 14.00 1.69
N TRP A 59 -6.38 12.67 1.71
CA TRP A 59 -7.55 11.98 1.17
C TRP A 59 -8.59 11.77 2.26
N GLY A 60 -9.84 12.13 1.98
CA GLY A 60 -10.92 12.25 2.98
C GLY A 60 -11.51 10.91 3.44
N ASN A 61 -11.38 9.85 2.64
CA ASN A 61 -11.90 8.52 2.97
C ASN A 61 -10.84 7.44 2.73
N ASN A 62 -11.07 6.25 3.29
CA ASN A 62 -10.10 5.15 3.23
C ASN A 62 -9.95 4.54 1.83
N ALA A 63 -11.00 4.59 0.99
CA ALA A 63 -10.92 4.08 -0.38
C ALA A 63 -9.95 4.92 -1.22
N ASP A 64 -10.07 6.24 -1.16
CA ASP A 64 -9.15 7.17 -1.84
C ASP A 64 -7.71 7.03 -1.33
N ARG A 65 -7.52 6.81 -0.01
CA ARG A 65 -6.20 6.53 0.56
C ARG A 65 -5.59 5.26 -0.02
N ALA A 66 -6.36 4.18 -0.14
CA ALA A 66 -5.87 2.94 -0.72
C ALA A 66 -5.48 3.11 -2.20
N VAL A 67 -6.31 3.83 -2.97
CA VAL A 67 -6.04 4.11 -4.39
C VAL A 67 -4.80 5.00 -4.56
N PHE A 68 -4.60 6.00 -3.69
CA PHE A 68 -3.38 6.80 -3.65
C PHE A 68 -2.14 5.95 -3.35
N ILE A 69 -2.22 5.05 -2.37
CA ILE A 69 -1.10 4.16 -2.03
C ILE A 69 -0.72 3.30 -3.23
N ALA A 70 -1.71 2.72 -3.91
CA ALA A 70 -1.48 1.91 -5.11
C ALA A 70 -0.75 2.71 -6.20
N GLY A 71 -1.23 3.93 -6.50
CA GLY A 71 -0.59 4.82 -7.47
C GLY A 71 0.84 5.22 -7.06
N TYR A 72 1.05 5.53 -5.78
CA TYR A 72 2.38 5.89 -5.26
C TYR A 72 3.37 4.73 -5.36
N GLN A 73 2.97 3.52 -4.98
CA GLN A 73 3.84 2.34 -5.03
C GLN A 73 4.22 1.98 -6.46
N GLN A 74 3.25 2.01 -7.38
CA GLN A 74 3.50 1.79 -8.79
C GLN A 74 4.50 2.83 -9.33
N GLY A 75 4.22 4.11 -9.13
CA GLY A 75 5.08 5.18 -9.62
C GLY A 75 6.48 5.11 -9.02
N TYR A 76 6.60 4.84 -7.72
CA TYR A 76 7.91 4.81 -7.07
C TYR A 76 8.78 3.70 -7.66
N ARG A 77 8.20 2.52 -7.91
CA ARG A 77 8.88 1.41 -8.58
C ARG A 77 9.33 1.81 -9.99
N GLU A 78 8.39 2.23 -10.83
CA GLU A 78 8.63 2.53 -12.24
C GLU A 78 9.66 3.66 -12.41
N TYR A 79 9.52 4.76 -11.67
CA TYR A 79 10.45 5.88 -11.77
C TYR A 79 11.83 5.54 -11.17
N SER A 80 11.90 4.74 -10.10
CA SER A 80 13.19 4.32 -9.54
C SER A 80 13.94 3.43 -10.52
N GLU A 81 13.27 2.44 -11.11
CA GLU A 81 13.85 1.58 -12.13
C GLU A 81 14.35 2.38 -13.34
N ALA A 82 13.55 3.35 -13.80
CA ALA A 82 13.94 4.22 -14.91
C ALA A 82 15.16 5.12 -14.58
N GLN A 83 15.30 5.58 -13.32
CA GLN A 83 16.36 6.50 -12.92
C GLN A 83 17.69 5.79 -12.59
N SER A 84 17.65 4.67 -11.87
CA SER A 84 18.86 3.95 -11.42
C SER A 84 19.15 2.66 -12.18
N GLY A 85 18.28 2.24 -13.11
CA GLY A 85 18.40 0.96 -13.82
C GLY A 85 18.15 -0.27 -12.96
N LYS A 86 17.92 -0.09 -11.65
CA LYS A 86 17.57 -1.11 -10.66
C LYS A 86 16.78 -0.47 -9.51
N LEU A 87 15.94 -1.26 -8.86
CA LEU A 87 15.37 -0.89 -7.57
C LEU A 87 16.48 -0.86 -6.51
N ALA A 88 16.46 0.12 -5.62
CA ALA A 88 17.32 0.12 -4.45
C ALA A 88 16.89 -1.03 -3.52
N GLU A 89 17.83 -1.88 -3.13
CA GLU A 89 17.58 -2.92 -2.15
C GLU A 89 17.25 -2.29 -0.79
N PRO A 90 16.14 -2.67 -0.14
CA PRO A 90 15.81 -2.17 1.18
C PRO A 90 16.83 -2.68 2.20
N THR A 91 17.18 -1.82 3.16
CA THR A 91 17.97 -2.24 4.32
C THR A 91 17.19 -3.25 5.19
N ALA A 92 17.88 -4.02 6.03
CA ALA A 92 17.22 -4.91 7.00
C ALA A 92 16.26 -4.15 7.93
N ALA A 93 16.62 -2.92 8.31
CA ALA A 93 15.77 -2.04 9.10
C ALA A 93 14.48 -1.67 8.35
N GLU A 94 14.58 -1.31 7.07
CA GLU A 94 13.41 -0.95 6.26
C GLU A 94 12.50 -2.14 6.03
N LEU A 95 13.06 -3.32 5.73
CA LEU A 95 12.27 -4.53 5.53
C LEU A 95 11.53 -4.93 6.82
N ALA A 96 12.23 -4.97 7.95
CA ALA A 96 11.63 -5.30 9.25
C ALA A 96 10.53 -4.30 9.63
N GLY A 97 10.85 -3.00 9.55
CA GLY A 97 9.89 -1.95 9.85
C GLY A 97 8.64 -2.04 8.99
N TYR A 98 8.80 -2.18 7.67
CA TYR A 98 7.67 -2.31 6.75
C TYR A 98 6.79 -3.53 7.05
N CYS A 99 7.38 -4.70 7.31
CA CYS A 99 6.64 -5.90 7.67
C CYS A 99 5.87 -5.73 8.97
N ASP A 100 6.51 -5.26 10.04
CA ASP A 100 5.85 -5.02 11.33
C ASP A 100 4.73 -3.98 11.21
N GLY A 101 4.99 -2.91 10.45
CA GLY A 101 4.01 -1.87 10.18
C GLY A 101 2.77 -2.42 9.48
N THR A 102 2.95 -3.21 8.40
CA THR A 102 1.81 -3.78 7.67
C THR A 102 0.94 -4.68 8.55
N LEU A 103 1.55 -5.49 9.42
CA LEU A 103 0.85 -6.35 10.37
C LEU A 103 0.08 -5.54 11.41
N ASP A 104 0.73 -4.56 12.05
CA ASP A 104 0.09 -3.73 13.08
C ASP A 104 -1.04 -2.87 12.50
N GLY A 105 -0.81 -2.27 11.33
CA GLY A 105 -1.81 -1.46 10.64
C GLY A 105 -3.05 -2.27 10.26
N ALA A 106 -2.83 -3.48 9.73
CA ALA A 106 -3.92 -4.42 9.43
C ALA A 106 -4.67 -4.84 10.69
N ALA A 107 -3.96 -5.21 11.76
CA ALA A 107 -4.58 -5.61 13.02
C ALA A 107 -5.42 -4.49 13.65
N ASP A 108 -4.92 -3.25 13.65
CA ASP A 108 -5.65 -2.09 14.13
C ASP A 108 -6.89 -1.81 13.28
N ARG A 109 -6.79 -1.98 11.95
CA ARG A 109 -7.94 -1.84 11.05
C ARG A 109 -9.04 -2.86 11.34
N VAL A 110 -8.68 -4.15 11.49
CA VAL A 110 -9.63 -5.23 11.84
C VAL A 110 -10.35 -4.93 13.15
N LYS A 111 -9.62 -4.40 14.14
CA LYS A 111 -10.16 -4.03 15.46
C LYS A 111 -10.89 -2.69 15.47
N ALA A 112 -11.03 -2.02 14.31
CA ALA A 112 -11.56 -0.67 14.18
C ALA A 112 -10.89 0.36 15.11
N GLN A 113 -9.61 0.16 15.42
CA GLN A 113 -8.82 1.14 16.16
C GLN A 113 -8.59 2.38 15.29
N PRO A 114 -8.53 3.58 15.87
CA PRO A 114 -8.14 4.77 15.13
C PRO A 114 -6.70 4.60 14.59
N PHE A 115 -6.40 5.24 13.46
CA PHE A 115 -5.04 5.26 12.92
C PHE A 115 -4.06 5.82 13.97
N GLN A 116 -3.08 5.02 14.40
CA GLN A 116 -2.26 5.35 15.56
C GLN A 116 -0.81 4.81 15.46
N VAL A 117 -0.17 4.97 14.31
CA VAL A 117 1.20 4.48 14.03
C VAL A 117 2.21 4.73 15.15
N GLU A 118 2.23 5.93 15.75
CA GLU A 118 3.21 6.30 16.80
C GLU A 118 2.90 5.68 18.17
N LYS A 119 1.72 5.05 18.33
CA LYS A 119 1.26 4.46 19.58
C LYS A 119 1.51 2.97 19.69
N THR A 120 1.91 2.32 18.60
CA THR A 120 2.17 0.88 18.59
C THR A 120 3.45 0.55 19.38
N ALA A 121 3.52 -0.67 19.91
CA ALA A 121 4.70 -1.11 20.66
C ALA A 121 5.95 -1.10 19.76
N ASN A 122 5.86 -1.74 18.59
CA ASN A 122 6.94 -1.86 17.60
C ASN A 122 7.53 -0.50 17.19
N TYR A 123 6.69 0.51 16.95
CA TYR A 123 7.19 1.85 16.61
C TYR A 123 7.98 2.50 17.76
N ARG A 124 7.47 2.38 18.98
CA ARG A 124 8.05 3.00 20.18
C ARG A 124 9.36 2.33 20.59
N THR A 125 9.40 1.00 20.54
CA THR A 125 10.55 0.18 20.95
C THR A 125 11.49 -0.14 19.78
N ALA A 126 11.36 0.54 18.64
CA ALA A 126 12.27 0.38 17.51
C ALA A 126 13.73 0.45 17.98
N GLY A 127 14.54 -0.54 17.58
CA GLY A 127 15.97 -0.64 17.96
C GLY A 127 16.23 -1.23 19.35
N GLN A 128 15.21 -1.50 20.16
CA GLN A 128 15.36 -2.17 21.44
C GLN A 128 15.74 -3.64 21.21
N GLY A 129 16.91 -4.05 21.72
CA GLY A 129 17.45 -5.39 21.48
C GLY A 129 18.23 -5.55 20.17
N TYR A 130 18.46 -4.47 19.41
CA TYR A 130 19.30 -4.51 18.21
C TYR A 130 20.77 -4.67 18.61
N LEU A 131 21.38 -5.76 18.14
CA LEU A 131 22.75 -6.16 18.42
C LEU A 131 23.51 -6.35 17.08
N GLU A 132 23.72 -5.29 16.31
CA GLU A 132 24.70 -5.32 15.23
C GLU A 132 25.96 -4.58 15.63
N ALA A 133 27.10 -5.27 15.55
CA ALA A 133 28.38 -4.83 16.10
C ALA A 133 28.95 -3.54 15.48
N ASN A 134 28.39 -3.04 14.35
CA ASN A 134 28.94 -1.92 13.57
C ASN A 134 27.89 -0.93 13.04
N ALA A 135 26.60 -1.06 13.43
CA ALA A 135 25.53 -0.16 12.97
C ALA A 135 25.14 0.82 14.09
N SER A 136 25.05 2.11 13.78
CA SER A 136 24.51 3.11 14.70
C SER A 136 23.04 2.77 14.97
N PRO A 137 22.64 2.53 16.24
CA PRO A 137 21.25 2.24 16.60
C PRO A 137 20.29 3.32 16.10
N GLU A 138 20.73 4.57 16.06
CA GLU A 138 19.95 5.71 15.59
C GLU A 138 19.62 5.60 14.09
N VAL A 139 20.57 5.12 13.28
CA VAL A 139 20.38 4.88 11.84
C VAL A 139 19.35 3.77 11.63
N TYR A 140 19.48 2.66 12.35
CA TYR A 140 18.52 1.56 12.30
C TYR A 140 17.12 2.04 12.65
N VAL A 141 16.96 2.72 13.80
CA VAL A 141 15.66 3.21 14.28
C VAL A 141 15.01 4.17 13.29
N LYS A 142 15.79 5.06 12.67
CA LYS A 142 15.29 5.99 11.65
C LYS A 142 14.70 5.26 10.44
N PHE A 143 15.46 4.30 9.88
CA PHE A 143 15.04 3.54 8.72
C PHE A 143 13.85 2.62 9.03
N TYR A 144 13.90 1.95 10.19
CA TYR A 144 12.81 1.13 10.71
C TYR A 144 11.51 1.94 10.84
N ARG A 145 11.51 3.05 11.58
CA ARG A 145 10.29 3.85 11.83
C ARG A 145 9.72 4.45 10.56
N LYS A 146 10.58 4.84 9.61
CA LYS A 146 10.13 5.35 8.31
C LYS A 146 9.40 4.27 7.52
N ALA A 147 10.01 3.10 7.37
CA ALA A 147 9.41 1.99 6.63
C ALA A 147 8.17 1.44 7.34
N TYR A 148 8.19 1.37 8.67
CA TYR A 148 7.05 1.05 9.53
C TYR A 148 5.86 1.96 9.27
N SER A 149 6.09 3.27 9.18
CA SER A 149 5.00 4.21 8.93
C SER A 149 4.34 4.03 7.56
N ASN A 150 5.12 3.63 6.54
CA ASN A 150 4.58 3.28 5.23
C ASN A 150 3.81 1.95 5.30
N GLY A 151 4.40 0.92 5.92
CA GLY A 151 3.77 -0.37 6.10
C GLY A 151 2.45 -0.28 6.86
N TYR A 152 2.43 0.48 7.96
CA TYR A 152 1.23 0.71 8.77
C TYR A 152 0.11 1.36 7.97
N GLN A 153 0.40 2.42 7.19
CA GLN A 153 -0.60 3.02 6.29
C GLN A 153 -1.14 1.99 5.29
N GLN A 154 -0.25 1.17 4.73
CA GLN A 154 -0.64 0.17 3.76
C GLN A 154 -1.56 -0.91 4.37
N GLY A 155 -1.15 -1.54 5.46
CA GLY A 155 -1.96 -2.54 6.15
C GLY A 155 -3.29 -1.98 6.64
N TYR A 156 -3.28 -0.74 7.13
CA TYR A 156 -4.48 -0.09 7.67
C TYR A 156 -5.51 0.27 6.59
N TYR A 157 -5.08 0.69 5.40
CA TYR A 157 -6.00 1.18 4.35
C TYR A 157 -6.34 0.15 3.27
N LEU A 158 -5.49 -0.83 2.97
CA LEU A 158 -5.69 -1.76 1.83
C LEU A 158 -6.49 -3.02 2.14
N GLN A 159 -6.84 -3.30 3.40
CA GLN A 159 -7.64 -4.49 3.77
C GLN A 159 -9.12 -4.49 3.30
N GLN A 160 -9.53 -3.57 2.43
CA GLN A 160 -10.93 -3.45 1.98
C GLN A 160 -11.23 -4.20 0.67
N GLN A 161 -10.69 -5.41 0.50
CA GLN A 161 -11.09 -6.29 -0.60
C GLN A 161 -11.90 -7.47 -0.09
#